data_AF-A0A9D2DGL6-F1
#
_entry.id   AF-A0A9D2DGL6-F1
#
_cell.length_a   1.000
_cell.length_b   1.000
_cell.length_c   1.000
_cell.angle_alpha   90.00
_cell.angle_beta   90.00
_cell.angle_gamma   90.00
#
_symmetry.space_group_name_H-M   'P 1'
#
loop_
_entity.id
_entity.type
_entity.pdbx_description
1 polymer ?
#
loop_
_entity_poly.entity_id
_entity_poly.type
_entity_poly.pdbx_seq_one_letter_code
_entity_poly.pdbx_strand_id
1 'polypeptide(L)'
;MRKNKQWNSLDNAAKIFAPTSSKRDTKVFRFVCELTEPVDGDVLQHALDKTVKIFPHYLYTIKKGVFWYYFEESSIAPKVCEEKIPVCSPIYSIDRHSLLFRVSFFSRRINLEVFHALADGSGAIQFLRAITLNYLAEKYGVSGSLDNTSRDQKNLDAFYKYYDKEKIIPKIKHTRAYRIKSQRLPDNRLGVIEGFLSVGAVLEKAHKYSSSLSEFLIAVLLCSIFDGMAVRERRRPVVIAVPVDLRRFFPSQTARNFFGVITVSHNFLKDGQEFDQIIEHV
;
A
#
# COMPACT_ATOMS: atom_id res chain seq x y z
N MET A 1 -22.82 15.37 -28.65
CA MET A 1 -22.86 13.98 -28.16
C MET A 1 -22.25 13.92 -26.76
N ARG A 2 -23.08 13.73 -25.72
CA ARG A 2 -22.60 13.50 -24.35
C ARG A 2 -21.99 12.10 -24.29
N LYS A 3 -20.68 11.97 -24.08
CA LYS A 3 -20.07 10.68 -23.74
C LYS A 3 -20.72 10.19 -22.45
N ASN A 4 -21.37 9.03 -22.49
CA ASN A 4 -21.81 8.34 -21.27
C ASN A 4 -20.56 8.03 -20.46
N LYS A 5 -20.40 8.72 -19.31
CA LYS A 5 -19.38 8.38 -18.32
C LYS A 5 -19.58 6.93 -17.93
N GLN A 6 -18.52 6.13 -17.89
CA GLN A 6 -18.57 4.76 -17.39
C GLN A 6 -18.63 4.80 -15.86
N TRP A 7 -19.75 4.37 -15.28
CA TRP A 7 -19.92 4.24 -13.83
C TRP A 7 -19.61 2.79 -13.47
N ASN A 8 -18.51 2.55 -12.76
CA ASN A 8 -18.24 1.23 -12.20
C ASN A 8 -18.92 1.13 -10.84
N SER A 9 -20.05 0.41 -10.82
CA SER A 9 -20.74 0.02 -9.60
C SER A 9 -19.88 -0.96 -8.80
N LEU A 10 -19.50 -0.53 -7.59
CA LEU A 10 -18.88 -1.28 -6.49
C LEU A 10 -17.36 -1.46 -6.59
N ASP A 11 -16.63 -0.81 -5.68
CA ASP A 11 -15.32 -1.26 -5.21
C ASP A 11 -15.40 -1.35 -3.67
N ASN A 12 -15.10 -2.53 -3.11
CA ASN A 12 -15.11 -2.76 -1.67
C ASN A 12 -14.11 -1.85 -0.94
N ALA A 13 -13.01 -1.46 -1.59
CA ALA A 13 -12.02 -0.57 -1.02
C ALA A 13 -12.58 0.84 -0.82
N ALA A 14 -13.34 1.39 -1.77
CA ALA A 14 -13.98 2.71 -1.61
C ALA A 14 -15.02 2.72 -0.48
N LYS A 15 -15.72 1.60 -0.25
CA LYS A 15 -16.68 1.46 0.86
C LYS A 15 -16.02 1.41 2.24
N ILE A 16 -14.76 1.00 2.33
CA ILE A 16 -14.07 0.86 3.62
C ILE A 16 -13.19 2.09 3.87
N PHE A 17 -12.35 2.46 2.90
CA PHE A 17 -11.34 3.49 3.10
C PHE A 17 -11.91 4.90 3.10
N ALA A 18 -12.85 5.25 2.22
CA ALA A 18 -13.44 6.60 2.22
C ALA A 18 -14.13 6.96 3.55
N PRO A 19 -14.97 6.10 4.16
CA PRO A 19 -15.60 6.43 5.44
C PRO A 19 -14.68 6.25 6.67
N THR A 20 -13.58 5.49 6.56
CA THR A 20 -12.62 5.34 7.67
C THR A 20 -11.45 6.32 7.61
N SER A 21 -11.38 7.14 6.56
CA SER A 21 -10.35 8.16 6.40
C SER A 21 -10.63 9.37 7.28
N SER A 22 -9.58 9.88 7.92
CA SER A 22 -9.64 11.09 8.73
C SER A 22 -8.34 11.87 8.58
N LYS A 23 -8.31 13.12 9.10
CA LYS A 23 -7.05 13.88 9.19
C LYS A 23 -5.96 13.14 10.00
N ARG A 24 -6.33 12.18 10.84
CA ARG A 24 -5.43 11.37 11.68
C ARG A 24 -5.01 10.06 11.03
N ASP A 25 -5.84 9.53 10.15
CA ASP A 25 -5.63 8.26 9.45
C ASP A 25 -6.01 8.49 8.00
N THR A 26 -5.03 8.99 7.25
CA THR A 26 -5.23 9.52 5.89
C THR A 26 -5.51 8.41 4.88
N LYS A 27 -5.23 7.15 5.26
CA LYS A 27 -5.17 6.00 4.35
C LYS A 27 -4.29 6.25 3.12
N VAL A 28 -3.29 7.13 3.25
CA VAL A 28 -2.30 7.38 2.21
C VAL A 28 -1.05 6.59 2.56
N PHE A 29 -0.53 5.84 1.59
CA PHE A 29 0.77 5.20 1.67
C PHE A 29 1.69 5.72 0.58
N ARG A 30 3.00 5.56 0.77
CA ARG A 30 4.03 6.06 -0.14
C ARG A 30 4.95 4.95 -0.60
N PHE A 31 5.29 4.98 -1.89
CA PHE A 31 6.49 4.36 -2.43
C PHE A 31 7.47 5.42 -2.92
N VAL A 32 8.76 5.09 -2.83
CA VAL A 32 9.85 5.96 -3.26
C VAL A 32 10.77 5.17 -4.19
N CYS A 33 11.15 5.78 -5.30
CA CYS A 33 12.23 5.33 -6.17
C CYS A 33 13.35 6.35 -6.12
N GLU A 34 14.52 5.96 -5.62
CA GLU A 34 15.72 6.79 -5.61
C GLU A 34 16.55 6.49 -6.87
N LEU A 35 16.80 7.54 -7.66
CA LEU A 35 17.66 7.51 -8.84
C LEU A 35 19.11 7.84 -8.45
N THR A 36 20.03 7.61 -9.39
CA THR A 36 21.45 8.00 -9.24
C THR A 36 21.64 9.50 -9.42
N GLU A 37 20.78 10.16 -10.18
CA GLU A 37 20.85 11.57 -10.56
C GLU A 37 19.60 12.36 -10.13
N PRO A 38 19.68 13.69 -10.03
CA PRO A 38 18.51 14.52 -9.75
C PRO A 38 17.37 14.30 -10.76
N VAL A 39 16.15 14.29 -10.23
CA VAL A 39 14.92 14.17 -11.00
C VAL A 39 14.67 15.46 -11.75
N ASP A 40 14.34 15.29 -13.03
CA ASP A 40 13.85 16.36 -13.91
C ASP A 40 12.31 16.35 -13.85
N GLY A 41 11.72 17.45 -13.38
CA GLY A 41 10.28 17.54 -13.16
C GLY A 41 9.45 17.52 -14.45
N ASP A 42 9.97 18.10 -15.54
CA ASP A 42 9.26 18.21 -16.81
C ASP A 42 9.23 16.85 -17.53
N VAL A 43 10.37 16.16 -17.54
CA VAL A 43 10.44 14.79 -18.06
C VAL A 43 9.58 13.84 -17.22
N LEU A 44 9.53 14.02 -15.89
CA LEU A 44 8.67 13.23 -15.02
C LEU A 44 7.18 13.48 -15.29
N GLN A 45 6.80 14.72 -15.62
CA GLN A 45 5.43 15.05 -16.02
C GLN A 45 5.04 14.33 -17.31
N HIS A 46 5.88 14.36 -18.34
CA HIS A 46 5.61 13.63 -19.59
C HIS A 46 5.54 12.11 -19.38
N ALA A 47 6.42 11.56 -18.54
CA ALA A 47 6.38 10.15 -18.16
C ALA A 47 5.08 9.77 -17.45
N LEU A 48 4.57 10.65 -16.57
CA LEU A 48 3.27 10.48 -15.92
C LEU A 48 2.12 10.51 -16.93
N ASP A 49 2.12 11.45 -17.86
CA ASP A 49 1.09 11.61 -18.90
C ASP A 49 1.00 10.38 -19.82
N LYS A 50 2.15 9.74 -20.12
CA LYS A 50 2.21 8.45 -20.82
C LYS A 50 1.65 7.32 -19.95
N THR A 51 2.01 7.30 -18.67
CA THR A 51 1.68 6.20 -17.77
C THR A 51 0.19 6.13 -17.43
N VAL A 52 -0.48 7.26 -17.20
CA VAL A 52 -1.93 7.25 -16.89
C VAL A 52 -2.79 6.72 -18.03
N LYS A 53 -2.30 6.79 -19.28
CA LYS A 53 -2.97 6.16 -20.44
C LYS A 53 -2.95 4.63 -20.33
N ILE A 54 -1.95 4.06 -19.68
CA ILE A 54 -1.81 2.61 -19.44
C ILE A 54 -2.62 2.18 -18.19
N PHE A 55 -2.77 3.07 -17.21
CA PHE A 55 -3.47 2.82 -15.94
C PHE A 55 -4.67 3.79 -15.76
N PRO A 56 -5.74 3.66 -16.55
CA PRO A 56 -6.83 4.65 -16.58
C PRO A 56 -7.58 4.80 -15.24
N HIS A 57 -7.57 3.78 -14.38
CA HIS A 57 -8.19 3.87 -13.05
C HIS A 57 -7.53 4.91 -12.14
N TYR A 58 -6.26 5.28 -12.38
CA TYR A 58 -5.62 6.37 -11.65
C TYR A 58 -6.29 7.74 -11.90
N LEU A 59 -7.05 7.88 -12.99
CA LEU A 59 -7.84 9.08 -13.29
C LEU A 59 -9.22 9.07 -12.61
N TYR A 60 -9.51 8.08 -11.76
CA TYR A 60 -10.75 8.01 -11.01
C TYR A 60 -10.71 8.89 -9.76
N THR A 61 -11.87 9.41 -9.41
CA THR A 61 -12.14 10.18 -8.20
C THR A 61 -13.25 9.51 -7.41
N ILE A 62 -13.29 9.74 -6.10
CA ILE A 62 -14.37 9.22 -5.25
C ILE A 62 -15.45 10.27 -5.09
N LYS A 63 -16.70 9.88 -5.38
CA LYS A 63 -17.89 10.68 -5.11
C LYS A 63 -18.76 10.04 -4.05
N LYS A 64 -19.44 10.88 -3.28
CA LYS A 64 -20.44 10.49 -2.28
C LYS A 64 -21.84 10.55 -2.88
N GLY A 65 -22.51 9.40 -2.94
CA GLY A 65 -23.94 9.29 -3.15
C GLY A 65 -24.71 9.38 -1.83
N VAL A 66 -26.03 9.24 -1.87
CA VAL A 66 -26.91 9.37 -0.69
C VAL A 66 -26.56 8.34 0.40
N PHE A 67 -26.18 7.11 0.01
CA PHE A 67 -25.86 6.03 0.95
C PHE A 67 -24.52 5.31 0.67
N TRP A 68 -23.74 5.71 -0.34
CA TRP A 68 -22.50 5.00 -0.73
C TRP A 68 -21.46 5.91 -1.39
N TYR A 69 -20.22 5.42 -1.46
CA TYR A 69 -19.14 6.02 -2.24
C TYR A 69 -18.91 5.21 -3.52
N TYR A 70 -18.54 5.88 -4.62
CA TYR A 70 -18.23 5.23 -5.89
C TYR A 70 -17.11 5.96 -6.63
N PHE A 71 -16.44 5.24 -7.52
CA PHE A 71 -15.45 5.81 -8.43
C PHE A 71 -16.12 6.42 -9.66
N GLU A 72 -15.72 7.64 -10.01
CA GLU A 72 -16.08 8.28 -11.27
C GLU A 72 -14.81 8.67 -12.02
N GLU A 73 -14.78 8.38 -13.32
CA GLU A 73 -13.74 8.87 -14.22
C GLU A 73 -13.74 10.40 -14.23
N SER A 74 -12.55 10.99 -14.07
CA SER A 74 -12.36 12.43 -14.07
C SER A 74 -11.55 12.89 -15.28
N SER A 75 -11.78 14.13 -15.69
CA SER A 75 -10.97 14.84 -16.69
C SER A 75 -9.81 15.61 -16.05
N ILE A 76 -9.47 15.31 -14.78
CA ILE A 76 -8.40 16.01 -14.08
C ILE A 76 -7.06 15.50 -14.62
N ALA A 77 -6.26 16.40 -15.16
CA ALA A 77 -4.90 16.06 -15.57
C ALA A 77 -4.02 15.83 -14.33
N PRO A 78 -3.27 14.72 -14.27
CA PRO A 78 -2.33 14.48 -13.19
C PRO A 78 -1.17 15.49 -13.28
N LYS A 79 -0.69 15.97 -12.14
CA LYS A 79 0.40 16.94 -12.09
C LYS A 79 1.50 16.48 -11.15
N VAL A 80 2.73 16.52 -11.65
CA VAL A 80 3.96 16.34 -10.89
C VAL A 80 4.27 17.63 -10.14
N CYS A 81 4.62 17.50 -8.86
CA CYS A 81 4.99 18.62 -8.02
C CYS A 81 6.29 18.33 -7.27
N GLU A 82 7.10 19.34 -7.03
CA GLU A 82 8.19 19.23 -6.05
C GLU A 82 7.60 18.95 -4.64
N GLU A 83 8.28 18.11 -3.86
CA GLU A 83 7.85 17.75 -2.51
C GLU A 83 7.93 18.94 -1.54
N LYS A 84 6.78 19.41 -1.06
CA LYS A 84 6.68 20.58 -0.16
C LYS A 84 5.81 20.34 1.09
N ILE A 85 5.21 19.17 1.20
CA ILE A 85 4.23 18.85 2.24
C ILE A 85 4.64 17.58 2.99
N PRO A 86 4.18 17.40 4.24
CA PRO A 86 4.52 16.21 5.02
C PRO A 86 4.14 14.91 4.32
N VAL A 87 4.96 13.88 4.52
CA VAL A 87 4.76 12.52 3.98
C VAL A 87 3.37 11.98 4.36
N CYS A 88 2.70 11.33 3.39
CA CYS A 88 1.37 10.74 3.53
C CYS A 88 0.28 11.74 3.99
N SER A 89 0.46 13.03 3.67
CA SER A 89 -0.57 14.05 3.88
C SER A 89 -1.89 13.67 3.19
N PRO A 90 -3.05 14.05 3.75
CA PRO A 90 -4.35 13.68 3.17
C PRO A 90 -4.45 14.03 1.67
N ILE A 91 -4.81 13.04 0.85
CA ILE A 91 -5.11 13.22 -0.57
C ILE A 91 -6.62 13.41 -0.76
N TYR A 92 -7.41 12.55 -0.11
CA TYR A 92 -8.87 12.59 -0.20
C TYR A 92 -9.49 13.50 0.84
N SER A 93 -10.48 14.30 0.42
CA SER A 93 -11.41 15.02 1.29
C SER A 93 -12.78 14.99 0.64
N ILE A 94 -13.83 14.84 1.45
CA ILE A 94 -15.22 14.76 0.95
C ILE A 94 -15.59 16.01 0.13
N ASP A 95 -15.11 17.17 0.55
CA ASP A 95 -15.41 18.46 -0.07
C ASP A 95 -14.50 18.81 -1.27
N ARG A 96 -13.52 17.96 -1.59
CA ARG A 96 -12.57 18.22 -2.68
C ARG A 96 -12.59 17.11 -3.71
N HIS A 97 -12.87 17.52 -4.95
CA HIS A 97 -12.82 16.65 -6.10
C HIS A 97 -11.39 16.62 -6.66
N SER A 98 -10.58 15.67 -6.22
CA SER A 98 -9.18 15.50 -6.67
C SER A 98 -8.88 14.04 -7.01
N LEU A 99 -7.83 13.85 -7.82
CA LEU A 99 -7.24 12.54 -8.03
C LEU A 99 -6.80 11.91 -6.71
N LEU A 100 -6.77 10.60 -6.68
CA LEU A 100 -6.53 9.80 -5.47
C LEU A 100 -5.09 9.33 -5.33
N PHE A 101 -4.19 10.02 -6.00
CA PHE A 101 -2.76 9.81 -5.92
C PHE A 101 -2.02 11.14 -6.12
N ARG A 102 -0.75 11.15 -5.75
CA ARG A 102 0.18 12.27 -5.96
C ARG A 102 1.51 11.72 -6.42
N VAL A 103 2.07 12.33 -7.46
CA VAL A 103 3.46 12.12 -7.85
C VAL A 103 4.23 13.37 -7.47
N SER A 104 5.24 13.21 -6.63
CA SER A 104 6.16 14.29 -6.30
C SER A 104 7.60 13.87 -6.46
N PHE A 105 8.51 14.82 -6.46
CA PHE A 105 9.94 14.52 -6.47
C PHE A 105 10.70 15.42 -5.51
N PHE A 106 11.83 14.92 -5.03
CA PHE A 106 12.78 15.66 -4.21
C PHE A 106 14.20 15.18 -4.49
N SER A 107 15.06 16.08 -4.96
CA SER A 107 16.43 15.72 -5.34
C SER A 107 16.42 14.52 -6.31
N ARG A 108 16.92 13.35 -5.90
CA ARG A 108 17.01 12.13 -6.70
C ARG A 108 15.82 11.18 -6.51
N ARG A 109 14.80 11.56 -5.73
CA ARG A 109 13.68 10.68 -5.36
C ARG A 109 12.41 11.01 -6.16
N ILE A 110 11.84 10.00 -6.80
CA ILE A 110 10.47 10.01 -7.31
C ILE A 110 9.58 9.39 -6.23
N ASN A 111 8.56 10.12 -5.83
CA ASN A 111 7.63 9.74 -4.79
C ASN A 111 6.25 9.49 -5.39
N LEU A 112 5.65 8.35 -5.07
CA LEU A 112 4.27 8.03 -5.37
C LEU A 112 3.50 7.88 -4.06
N GLU A 113 2.54 8.76 -3.82
CA GLU A 113 1.60 8.64 -2.71
C GLU A 113 0.23 8.25 -3.26
N VAL A 114 -0.39 7.23 -2.66
CA VAL A 114 -1.66 6.67 -3.14
C VAL A 114 -2.65 6.61 -1.99
N PHE A 115 -3.86 7.08 -2.22
CA PHE A 115 -4.98 6.83 -1.32
C PHE A 115 -5.40 5.37 -1.48
N HIS A 116 -5.43 4.62 -0.36
CA HIS A 116 -5.54 3.16 -0.37
C HIS A 116 -6.80 2.63 -1.04
N ALA A 117 -7.85 3.43 -1.26
CA ALA A 117 -8.98 2.99 -2.07
C ALA A 117 -8.64 2.74 -3.55
N LEU A 118 -7.61 3.40 -4.09
CA LEU A 118 -7.26 3.37 -5.51
C LEU A 118 -6.49 2.09 -5.91
N ALA A 119 -5.46 1.75 -5.14
CA ALA A 119 -4.59 0.60 -5.39
C ALA A 119 -4.00 0.05 -4.09
N ASP A 120 -3.58 -1.21 -4.12
CA ASP A 120 -2.79 -1.84 -3.07
C ASP A 120 -1.29 -1.69 -3.35
N GLY A 121 -0.45 -2.33 -2.53
CA GLY A 121 1.01 -2.29 -2.69
C GLY A 121 1.48 -2.74 -4.07
N SER A 122 0.98 -3.88 -4.55
CA SER A 122 1.35 -4.44 -5.86
C SER A 122 0.91 -3.53 -7.02
N GLY A 123 -0.32 -3.03 -7.00
CA GLY A 123 -0.85 -2.13 -8.02
C GLY A 123 -0.10 -0.79 -8.09
N ALA A 124 0.23 -0.21 -6.93
CA ALA A 124 1.02 1.00 -6.85
C ALA A 124 2.48 0.82 -7.31
N ILE A 125 3.11 -0.33 -7.01
CA ILE A 125 4.44 -0.67 -7.51
C ILE A 125 4.44 -0.80 -9.04
N GLN A 126 3.44 -1.43 -9.64
CA GLN A 126 3.32 -1.52 -11.10
C GLN A 126 3.24 -0.13 -11.74
N PHE A 127 2.46 0.78 -11.16
CA PHE A 127 2.34 2.16 -11.62
C PHE A 127 3.66 2.94 -11.47
N LEU A 128 4.32 2.84 -10.30
CA LEU A 128 5.61 3.49 -10.06
C LEU A 128 6.70 3.00 -11.03
N ARG A 129 6.77 1.68 -11.26
CA ARG A 129 7.68 1.09 -12.26
C ARG A 129 7.40 1.64 -13.64
N ALA A 130 6.13 1.80 -14.02
CA ALA A 130 5.76 2.32 -15.32
C ALA A 130 6.14 3.79 -15.52
N ILE A 131 5.91 4.64 -14.50
CA ILE A 131 6.36 6.04 -14.54
C ILE A 131 7.89 6.10 -14.65
N THR A 132 8.59 5.32 -13.81
CA THR A 132 10.05 5.32 -13.76
C THR A 132 10.65 4.86 -15.08
N LEU A 133 10.08 3.80 -15.70
CA LEU A 133 10.55 3.31 -16.99
C LEU A 133 10.30 4.33 -18.10
N ASN A 134 9.11 4.94 -18.15
CA ASN A 134 8.81 6.00 -19.12
C ASN A 134 9.73 7.22 -18.94
N TYR A 135 10.09 7.56 -17.70
CA TYR A 135 11.04 8.61 -17.38
C TYR A 135 12.45 8.28 -17.89
N LEU A 136 12.97 7.09 -17.58
CA LEU A 136 14.30 6.66 -18.02
C LEU A 136 14.38 6.51 -19.55
N ALA A 137 13.31 6.04 -20.18
CA ALA A 137 13.22 5.94 -21.63
C ALA A 137 13.26 7.32 -22.30
N GLU A 138 12.56 8.31 -21.74
CA GLU A 138 12.55 9.67 -22.28
C GLU A 138 13.88 10.40 -22.03
N LYS A 139 14.45 10.28 -20.82
CA LYS A 139 15.67 11.00 -20.44
C LYS A 139 16.94 10.40 -21.06
N TYR A 140 17.02 9.07 -21.18
CA TYR A 140 18.25 8.37 -21.57
C TYR A 140 18.09 7.44 -22.77
N GLY A 141 16.90 7.36 -23.38
CA GLY A 141 16.66 6.46 -24.52
C GLY A 141 16.69 4.98 -24.16
N VAL A 142 16.57 4.62 -22.88
CA VAL A 142 16.61 3.22 -22.44
C VAL A 142 15.31 2.52 -22.82
N SER A 143 15.42 1.43 -23.57
CA SER A 143 14.29 0.56 -23.87
C SER A 143 14.02 -0.38 -22.70
N GLY A 144 12.77 -0.40 -22.24
CA GLY A 144 12.30 -1.34 -21.22
C GLY A 144 10.91 -1.84 -21.58
N SER A 145 10.61 -3.10 -21.23
CA SER A 145 9.27 -3.64 -21.39
C SER A 145 8.44 -3.38 -20.15
N LEU A 146 7.27 -2.78 -20.33
CA LEU A 146 6.21 -2.85 -19.33
C LEU A 146 5.53 -4.21 -19.42
N ASP A 147 4.83 -4.56 -18.35
CA ASP A 147 4.04 -5.79 -18.31
C ASP A 147 2.91 -5.71 -19.36
N ASN A 148 2.79 -6.76 -20.18
CA ASN A 148 1.91 -6.82 -21.36
C ASN A 148 0.41 -7.01 -21.01
N THR A 149 0.07 -6.95 -19.72
CA THR A 149 -1.31 -7.00 -19.23
C THR A 149 -2.18 -5.92 -19.89
N SER A 150 -3.36 -6.31 -20.37
CA SER A 150 -4.28 -5.38 -21.03
C SER A 150 -4.82 -4.32 -20.06
N ARG A 151 -5.23 -3.16 -20.59
CA ARG A 151 -5.80 -2.06 -19.79
C ARG A 151 -7.03 -2.50 -19.00
N ASP A 152 -7.87 -3.35 -19.60
CA ASP A 152 -9.09 -3.86 -18.97
C ASP A 152 -8.76 -4.81 -17.80
N GLN A 153 -7.76 -5.68 -17.97
CA GLN A 153 -7.30 -6.56 -16.89
C GLN A 153 -6.74 -5.76 -15.71
N LYS A 154 -5.98 -4.69 -15.97
CA LYS A 154 -5.46 -3.79 -14.92
C LYS A 154 -6.58 -3.07 -14.16
N ASN A 155 -7.73 -2.81 -14.78
CA ASN A 155 -8.84 -2.08 -14.19
C ASN A 155 -9.90 -2.98 -13.52
N LEU A 156 -9.79 -4.29 -13.66
CA LEU A 156 -10.77 -5.25 -13.15
C LEU A 156 -10.86 -5.18 -11.61
N ASP A 157 -12.07 -5.10 -11.07
CA ASP A 157 -12.29 -5.43 -9.65
C ASP A 157 -12.30 -6.96 -9.49
N ALA A 158 -11.18 -7.50 -9.02
CA ALA A 158 -11.01 -8.94 -8.86
C ALA A 158 -11.80 -9.51 -7.67
N PHE A 159 -12.21 -8.70 -6.69
CA PHE A 159 -13.04 -9.20 -5.59
C PHE A 159 -14.40 -9.67 -6.10
N TYR A 160 -15.00 -8.96 -7.07
CA TYR A 160 -16.29 -9.37 -7.62
C TYR A 160 -16.25 -10.76 -8.27
N LYS A 161 -15.10 -11.13 -8.85
CA LYS A 161 -14.92 -12.43 -9.53
C LYS A 161 -14.73 -13.59 -8.56
N TYR A 162 -14.03 -13.37 -7.45
CA TYR A 162 -13.59 -14.44 -6.54
C TYR A 162 -14.34 -14.46 -5.20
N TYR A 163 -15.25 -13.51 -4.95
CA TYR A 163 -16.01 -13.46 -3.72
C TYR A 163 -17.11 -14.52 -3.70
N ASP A 164 -16.98 -15.47 -2.78
CA ASP A 164 -17.97 -16.49 -2.49
C ASP A 164 -18.90 -16.03 -1.35
N LYS A 165 -20.19 -15.84 -1.67
CA LYS A 165 -21.22 -15.39 -0.72
C LYS A 165 -21.69 -16.50 0.22
N GLU A 166 -21.49 -17.76 -0.13
CA GLU A 166 -22.07 -18.91 0.58
C GLU A 166 -21.13 -19.46 1.65
N LYS A 167 -19.87 -19.01 1.66
CA LYS A 167 -18.86 -19.46 2.61
C LYS A 167 -19.07 -18.81 3.99
N ILE A 168 -19.51 -19.61 4.96
CA ILE A 168 -19.59 -19.20 6.37
C ILE A 168 -18.18 -19.09 6.94
N ILE A 169 -17.76 -17.86 7.27
CA ILE A 169 -16.47 -17.60 7.91
C ILE A 169 -16.63 -17.87 9.42
N PRO A 170 -15.83 -18.78 10.01
CA PRO A 170 -15.88 -19.03 11.44
C PRO A 170 -15.53 -17.76 12.23
N LYS A 171 -16.29 -17.47 13.29
CA LYS A 171 -16.01 -16.34 14.18
C LYS A 171 -14.71 -16.60 14.94
N ILE A 172 -13.66 -15.85 14.62
CA ILE A 172 -12.40 -15.87 15.35
C ILE A 172 -12.60 -15.14 16.69
N LYS A 173 -12.29 -15.81 17.81
CA LYS A 173 -12.30 -15.16 19.13
C LYS A 173 -11.09 -14.22 19.23
N HIS A 174 -11.34 -12.92 19.26
CA HIS A 174 -10.27 -11.93 19.45
C HIS A 174 -9.86 -11.84 20.92
N THR A 175 -8.60 -12.13 21.21
CA THR A 175 -7.98 -11.83 22.50
C THR A 175 -7.49 -10.38 22.54
N ARG A 176 -7.47 -9.77 23.73
CA ARG A 176 -7.03 -8.38 23.87
C ARG A 176 -5.51 -8.28 23.71
N ALA A 177 -5.07 -7.85 22.53
CA ALA A 177 -3.66 -7.63 22.22
C ALA A 177 -2.99 -6.53 23.06
N TYR A 178 -1.66 -6.62 23.17
CA TYR A 178 -0.81 -5.54 23.66
C TYR A 178 -1.00 -4.27 22.79
N ARG A 179 -0.90 -3.10 23.41
CA ARG A 179 -1.02 -1.80 22.74
C ARG A 179 0.23 -1.00 23.02
N ILE A 180 1.02 -0.77 21.97
CA ILE A 180 2.21 0.07 22.04
C ILE A 180 1.77 1.49 22.42
N LYS A 181 2.40 2.06 23.45
CA LYS A 181 2.17 3.43 23.90
C LYS A 181 3.36 4.26 23.49
N SER A 182 3.13 5.27 22.66
CA SER A 182 4.15 6.23 22.25
C SER A 182 3.62 7.65 22.33
N GLN A 183 4.53 8.61 22.49
CA GLN A 183 4.19 10.02 22.37
C GLN A 183 3.86 10.32 20.91
N ARG A 184 2.76 11.06 20.69
CA ARG A 184 2.35 11.48 19.35
C ARG A 184 3.06 12.77 18.98
N LEU A 185 3.43 12.90 17.71
CA LEU A 185 3.91 14.16 17.17
C LEU A 185 2.79 15.21 17.14
N PRO A 186 3.12 16.51 17.24
CA PRO A 186 2.15 17.59 17.07
C PRO A 186 1.36 17.45 15.77
N ASP A 187 0.08 17.83 15.83
CA ASP A 187 -0.88 17.74 14.72
C ASP A 187 -1.12 16.33 14.17
N ASN A 188 -0.72 15.28 14.92
CA ASN A 188 -0.73 13.89 14.46
C ASN A 188 0.07 13.67 13.16
N ARG A 189 1.16 14.42 12.98
CA ARG A 189 2.07 14.23 11.85
C ARG A 189 2.72 12.85 11.89
N LEU A 190 2.96 12.29 10.71
CA LEU A 190 3.75 11.07 10.56
C LEU A 190 5.24 11.41 10.72
N GLY A 191 5.93 10.69 11.61
CA GLY A 191 7.39 10.69 11.69
C GLY A 191 7.94 9.54 10.87
N VAL A 192 8.99 9.78 10.08
CA VAL A 192 9.62 8.75 9.24
C VAL A 192 11.06 8.57 9.70
N ILE A 193 11.43 7.33 9.97
CA ILE A 193 12.82 6.91 10.22
C ILE A 193 13.16 5.90 9.12
N GLU A 194 14.20 6.21 8.35
CA GLU A 194 14.68 5.33 7.28
C GLU A 194 15.93 4.57 7.78
N GLY A 195 15.93 3.26 7.61
CA GLY A 195 17.07 2.38 7.88
C GLY A 195 17.34 1.48 6.68
N PHE A 196 18.61 1.30 6.35
CA PHE A 196 19.03 0.52 5.18
C PHE A 196 19.73 -0.76 5.63
N LEU A 197 19.35 -1.89 5.04
CA LEU A 197 19.91 -3.21 5.31
C LEU A 197 20.22 -3.92 3.99
N SER A 198 21.31 -4.69 3.97
CA SER A 198 21.61 -5.56 2.83
C SER A 198 20.59 -6.69 2.77
N VAL A 199 19.83 -6.76 1.68
CA VAL A 199 18.85 -7.83 1.45
C VAL A 199 19.52 -9.21 1.49
N GLY A 200 20.72 -9.34 0.92
CA GLY A 200 21.48 -10.60 0.92
C GLY A 200 21.83 -11.06 2.33
N ALA A 201 22.27 -10.15 3.21
CA ALA A 201 22.60 -10.47 4.58
C ALA A 201 21.38 -10.89 5.41
N VAL A 202 20.23 -10.24 5.20
CA VAL A 202 18.99 -10.60 5.90
C VAL A 202 18.46 -11.95 5.40
N LEU A 203 18.52 -12.22 4.09
CA LEU A 203 18.15 -13.52 3.53
C LEU A 203 19.04 -14.65 4.06
N GLU A 204 20.35 -14.43 4.15
CA GLU A 204 21.28 -15.41 4.73
C GLU A 204 20.88 -15.75 6.19
N LYS A 205 20.47 -14.75 6.97
CA LYS A 205 19.98 -14.97 8.33
C LYS A 205 18.64 -15.71 8.36
N ALA A 206 17.67 -15.30 7.55
CA ALA A 206 16.37 -15.96 7.46
C ALA A 206 16.50 -17.45 7.11
N HIS A 207 17.36 -17.77 6.13
CA HIS A 207 17.60 -19.14 5.69
C HIS A 207 18.28 -20.01 6.76
N LYS A 208 19.09 -19.44 7.67
CA LYS A 208 19.65 -20.20 8.82
C LYS A 208 18.57 -20.71 9.77
N TYR A 209 17.40 -20.07 9.78
CA TYR A 209 16.22 -20.49 10.54
C TYR A 209 15.16 -21.17 9.67
N SER A 210 15.50 -21.57 8.44
CA SER A 210 14.55 -22.18 7.49
C SER A 210 13.27 -21.36 7.26
N SER A 211 13.39 -20.02 7.31
CA SER A 211 12.27 -19.09 7.22
C SER A 211 12.37 -18.22 5.97
N SER A 212 11.22 -17.71 5.51
CA SER A 212 11.17 -16.64 4.52
C SER A 212 11.62 -15.31 5.14
N LEU A 213 11.97 -14.34 4.28
CA LEU A 213 12.32 -12.99 4.71
C LEU A 213 11.23 -12.35 5.58
N SER A 214 9.96 -12.54 5.21
CA SER A 214 8.83 -11.96 5.94
C SER A 214 8.65 -12.59 7.31
N GLU A 215 8.68 -13.93 7.40
CA GLU A 215 8.57 -14.66 8.67
C GLU A 215 9.69 -14.25 9.63
N PHE A 216 10.93 -14.20 9.13
CA PHE A 216 12.09 -13.75 9.91
C PHE A 216 11.91 -12.34 10.46
N LEU A 217 11.49 -11.38 9.62
CA LEU A 217 11.31 -9.99 10.05
C LEU A 217 10.12 -9.84 11.02
N ILE A 218 9.06 -10.63 10.86
CA ILE A 218 7.94 -10.68 11.81
C ILE A 218 8.42 -11.20 13.17
N ALA A 219 9.22 -12.28 13.19
CA ALA A 219 9.81 -12.81 14.43
C ALA A 219 10.69 -11.77 15.14
N VAL A 220 11.56 -11.06 14.39
CA VAL A 220 12.38 -9.97 14.93
C VAL A 220 11.53 -8.82 15.47
N LEU A 221 10.44 -8.47 14.78
CA LEU A 221 9.50 -7.43 15.23
C LEU A 221 8.77 -7.85 16.50
N LEU A 222 8.34 -9.11 16.61
CA LEU A 222 7.75 -9.68 17.82
C LEU A 222 8.71 -9.55 19.01
N CYS A 223 9.97 -9.97 18.84
CA CYS A 223 11.01 -9.86 19.87
C CYS A 223 11.22 -8.39 20.28
N SER A 224 11.36 -7.50 19.31
CA SER A 224 11.57 -6.06 19.55
C SER A 224 10.41 -5.43 20.34
N ILE A 225 9.17 -5.82 20.05
CA ILE A 225 8.00 -5.37 20.82
C ILE A 225 8.06 -5.93 22.24
N PHE A 226 8.36 -7.21 22.41
CA PHE A 226 8.44 -7.87 23.71
C PHE A 226 9.51 -7.27 24.63
N ASP A 227 10.68 -6.94 24.08
CA ASP A 227 11.77 -6.27 24.81
C ASP A 227 11.33 -4.90 25.34
N GLY A 228 10.49 -4.18 24.58
CA GLY A 228 9.89 -2.91 24.99
C GLY A 228 8.71 -3.04 25.96
N MET A 229 8.20 -4.24 26.26
CA MET A 229 7.03 -4.43 27.11
C MET A 229 7.39 -4.42 28.60
N ALA A 230 6.65 -3.61 29.36
CA ALA A 230 6.65 -3.68 30.82
C ALA A 230 6.19 -5.07 31.29
N VAL A 231 6.81 -5.60 32.36
CA VAL A 231 6.56 -6.95 32.89
C VAL A 231 5.06 -7.27 33.04
N ARG A 232 4.28 -6.33 33.59
CA ARG A 232 2.82 -6.49 33.79
C ARG A 232 2.02 -6.63 32.48
N GLU A 233 2.56 -6.17 31.36
CA GLU A 233 1.91 -6.19 30.05
C GLU A 233 2.28 -7.43 29.23
N ARG A 234 3.36 -8.15 29.59
CA ARG A 234 3.85 -9.39 28.93
C ARG A 234 2.84 -10.55 28.91
N ARG A 235 1.78 -10.47 29.73
CA ARG A 235 0.65 -11.42 29.69
C ARG A 235 -0.28 -11.26 28.48
N ARG A 236 -0.16 -10.15 27.74
CA ARG A 236 -0.99 -9.88 26.55
C ARG A 236 -0.25 -10.36 25.30
N PRO A 237 -0.96 -10.98 24.34
CA PRO A 237 -0.34 -11.37 23.09
C PRO A 237 0.03 -10.14 22.27
N VAL A 238 1.10 -10.26 21.48
CA VAL A 238 1.40 -9.32 20.40
C VAL A 238 0.77 -9.87 19.14
N VAL A 239 -0.03 -9.02 18.46
CA VAL A 239 -0.75 -9.40 17.24
C VAL A 239 -0.31 -8.50 16.11
N ILE A 240 0.25 -9.08 15.06
CA ILE A 240 0.73 -8.39 13.86
C ILE A 240 -0.20 -8.74 12.70
N ALA A 241 -0.73 -7.70 12.04
CA ALA A 241 -1.53 -7.84 10.83
C ALA A 241 -0.59 -7.78 9.61
N VAL A 242 -0.59 -8.83 8.80
CA VAL A 242 0.28 -8.96 7.62
C VAL A 242 -0.59 -8.90 6.37
N PRO A 243 -0.40 -7.90 5.49
CA PRO A 243 -1.09 -7.86 4.21
C PRO A 243 -0.51 -8.91 3.26
N VAL A 244 -1.39 -9.62 2.55
CA VAL A 244 -1.03 -10.70 1.61
C VAL A 244 -1.60 -10.38 0.23
N ASP A 245 -0.76 -10.46 -0.80
CA ASP A 245 -1.20 -10.30 -2.19
C ASP A 245 -2.04 -11.51 -2.62
N LEU A 246 -3.32 -11.26 -2.93
CA LEU A 246 -4.25 -12.32 -3.33
C LEU A 246 -3.98 -12.81 -4.76
N ARG A 247 -3.21 -12.07 -5.57
CA ARG A 247 -2.85 -12.47 -6.94
C ARG A 247 -2.03 -13.76 -7.00
N ARG A 248 -1.38 -14.14 -5.88
CA ARG A 248 -0.67 -15.42 -5.77
C ARG A 248 -1.60 -16.64 -5.69
N PHE A 249 -2.84 -16.42 -5.26
CA PHE A 249 -3.83 -17.47 -5.04
C PHE A 249 -4.95 -17.45 -6.09
N PHE A 250 -5.24 -16.27 -6.64
CA PHE A 250 -6.28 -16.07 -7.63
C PHE A 250 -5.67 -15.46 -8.90
N PRO A 251 -5.87 -16.08 -10.08
CA PRO A 251 -5.25 -15.64 -11.33
C PRO A 251 -5.87 -14.30 -11.78
N SER A 252 -5.28 -13.21 -11.29
CA SER A 252 -5.72 -11.84 -11.50
C SER A 252 -4.52 -10.95 -11.80
N GLN A 253 -4.66 -10.11 -12.81
CA GLN A 253 -3.64 -9.13 -13.23
C GLN A 253 -4.11 -7.69 -12.92
N THR A 254 -5.02 -7.53 -11.97
CA THR A 254 -5.53 -6.21 -11.57
C THR A 254 -4.45 -5.34 -10.95
N ALA A 255 -4.47 -4.05 -11.26
CA ALA A 255 -3.66 -3.02 -10.61
C ALA A 255 -4.45 -2.25 -9.53
N ARG A 256 -5.72 -2.64 -9.29
CA ARG A 256 -6.55 -2.11 -8.19
C ARG A 256 -6.28 -2.87 -6.89
N ASN A 257 -6.99 -2.55 -5.82
CA ASN A 257 -6.87 -3.28 -4.56
C ASN A 257 -7.26 -4.74 -4.69
N PHE A 258 -6.36 -5.65 -4.33
CA PHE A 258 -6.61 -7.08 -4.27
C PHE A 258 -5.65 -7.77 -3.28
N PHE A 259 -5.81 -7.44 -2.01
CA PHE A 259 -5.03 -7.98 -0.90
C PHE A 259 -5.94 -8.52 0.22
N GLY A 260 -5.42 -9.47 0.98
CA GLY A 260 -6.01 -9.98 2.21
C GLY A 260 -5.16 -9.59 3.41
N VAL A 261 -5.67 -9.81 4.62
CA VAL A 261 -4.90 -9.61 5.86
C VAL A 261 -4.93 -10.90 6.65
N ILE A 262 -3.75 -11.43 6.96
CA ILE A 262 -3.58 -12.51 7.94
C ILE A 262 -3.10 -11.90 9.27
N THR A 263 -3.37 -12.57 10.38
CA THR A 263 -2.95 -12.11 11.71
C THR A 263 -2.04 -13.14 12.35
N VAL A 264 -0.83 -12.74 12.68
CA VAL A 264 0.11 -13.53 13.48
C VAL A 264 -0.04 -13.08 14.93
N SER A 265 -0.34 -14.00 15.85
CA SER A 265 -0.58 -13.70 17.27
C SER A 265 0.32 -14.53 18.15
N HIS A 266 1.27 -13.91 18.84
CA HIS A 266 2.22 -14.59 19.73
C HIS A 266 2.00 -14.20 21.19
N ASN A 267 1.84 -15.18 22.08
CA ASN A 267 1.78 -14.99 23.53
C ASN A 267 3.05 -15.53 24.18
N PHE A 268 3.97 -14.63 24.53
CA PHE A 268 5.26 -14.95 25.13
C PHE A 268 5.23 -15.74 26.45
N LEU A 269 4.08 -15.84 27.14
CA LEU A 269 3.95 -16.69 28.33
C LEU A 269 3.53 -18.13 28.01
N LYS A 270 2.94 -18.36 26.83
CA LYS A 270 2.39 -19.65 26.41
C LYS A 270 3.19 -20.30 25.29
N ASP A 271 3.60 -19.47 24.33
CA ASP A 271 4.14 -19.88 23.04
C ASP A 271 5.68 -19.79 23.00
N GLY A 272 6.31 -19.35 24.09
CA GLY A 272 7.77 -19.25 24.21
C GLY A 272 8.34 -17.83 24.06
N GLN A 273 9.57 -17.66 24.51
CA GLN A 273 10.30 -16.38 24.50
C GLN A 273 11.61 -16.44 23.72
N GLU A 274 12.14 -17.64 23.48
CA GLU A 274 13.35 -17.79 22.69
C GLU A 274 13.06 -17.53 21.21
N PHE A 275 14.04 -16.96 20.50
CA PHE A 275 13.86 -16.59 19.10
C PHE A 275 13.43 -17.78 18.23
N ASP A 276 14.01 -18.96 18.48
CA ASP A 276 13.70 -20.19 17.75
C ASP A 276 12.22 -20.61 17.91
N GLN A 277 11.65 -20.41 19.10
CA GLN A 277 10.24 -20.70 19.37
C GLN A 277 9.32 -19.69 18.67
N ILE A 278 9.74 -18.43 18.66
CA ILE A 278 8.97 -17.35 18.04
C ILE A 278 8.94 -17.54 16.52
N ILE A 279 10.08 -17.86 15.89
CA ILE A 279 10.15 -18.02 14.44
C ILE A 279 9.46 -19.29 13.95
N GLU A 280 9.46 -20.37 14.74
CA GLU A 280 8.69 -21.59 14.42
C GLU A 280 7.17 -21.35 14.50
N HIS A 281 6.73 -20.44 15.37
CA HIS A 281 5.32 -20.09 15.49
C HIS A 281 4.79 -19.19 14.36
N VAL A 282 5.66 -18.33 13.80
CA VAL A 282 5.31 -17.35 12.74
C VAL A 282 5.05 -18.04 11.41
#